data_AF-A0A935YCV1-F1
#
_entry.id   AF-A0A935YCV1-F1
#
_cell.length_a   1.000
_cell.length_b   1.000
_cell.length_c   1.000
_cell.angle_alpha   90.00
_cell.angle_beta   90.00
_cell.angle_gamma   90.00
#
_symmetry.space_group_name_H-M   'P 1'
#
loop_
_entity.id
_entity.type
_entity.pdbx_description
1 polymer ?
#
loop_
_entity_poly.entity_id
_entity_poly.type
_entity_poly.pdbx_seq_one_letter_code
_entity_poly.pdbx_strand_id
1 'polypeptide(L)'
;MMCLRELSWGVLALLVSTSLAWADPVAQVVKLSGNVEVTRGAASAPLVLGAALEPGDRLKTDASSRVRVQLIDGSIINLGSESELSIENVVSAGPGTDRQVGLDLWLGALRAFAAPATSKSRFEIRTPRAITAVRGTEWGILANAVQSDVLVLSGRVGVRKNEVSGVSATTLTRTLGVTVTDQGLGQITRWNEAQVAALMAATEVPGPERGFDLGTAPALDLAPAAKPVAPDNEQGKSKPGKQNCPDPDTFSCKRRDRDRGQTHEHDNDNNHEHDSNGGNT
;
A
#
# COMPACT_ATOMS: atom_id res chain seq x y z
N MET A 1 42.96 -67.28 -7.39
CA MET A 1 43.49 -66.30 -6.41
C MET A 1 42.96 -64.93 -6.85
N MET A 2 41.89 -64.45 -6.21
CA MET A 2 41.93 -63.46 -5.10
C MET A 2 42.41 -62.08 -5.63
N CYS A 3 41.70 -60.96 -5.47
CA CYS A 3 40.83 -60.58 -4.38
C CYS A 3 39.72 -59.60 -4.80
N LEU A 4 38.67 -59.65 -4.00
CA LEU A 4 37.41 -58.92 -4.01
C LEU A 4 37.52 -57.64 -3.14
N ARG A 5 36.57 -56.70 -3.33
CA ARG A 5 36.16 -55.58 -2.44
C ARG A 5 36.95 -54.26 -2.66
N GLU A 6 36.34 -53.07 -2.66
CA GLU A 6 35.39 -52.50 -1.69
C GLU A 6 34.42 -51.48 -2.31
N LEU A 7 33.22 -51.40 -1.71
CA LEU A 7 32.17 -50.42 -1.95
C LEU A 7 32.66 -48.99 -1.66
N SER A 8 32.22 -48.03 -2.47
CA SER A 8 32.21 -46.61 -2.09
C SER A 8 30.86 -46.01 -2.46
N TRP A 9 29.92 -46.08 -1.52
CA TRP A 9 28.65 -45.34 -1.55
C TRP A 9 28.99 -43.85 -1.31
N GLY A 10 29.32 -43.14 -2.38
CA GLY A 10 29.59 -41.70 -2.34
C GLY A 10 28.27 -40.93 -2.34
N VAL A 11 27.93 -40.37 -1.18
CA VAL A 11 26.83 -39.42 -0.95
C VAL A 11 26.84 -38.33 -2.01
N LEU A 12 25.83 -38.32 -2.88
CA LEU A 12 25.58 -37.25 -3.83
C LEU A 12 25.03 -36.05 -3.05
N ALA A 13 25.92 -35.15 -2.63
CA ALA A 13 25.57 -33.88 -2.02
C ALA A 13 24.81 -33.01 -3.04
N LEU A 14 23.48 -32.98 -2.89
CA LEU A 14 22.59 -32.11 -3.64
C LEU A 14 22.81 -30.66 -3.17
N LEU A 15 23.78 -29.97 -3.78
CA LEU A 15 23.96 -28.52 -3.67
C LEU A 15 22.75 -27.83 -4.29
N VAL A 16 21.71 -27.61 -3.47
CA VAL A 16 20.62 -26.69 -3.80
C VAL A 16 21.23 -25.29 -3.84
N SER A 17 21.66 -24.89 -5.03
CA SER A 17 22.05 -23.52 -5.32
C SER A 17 20.76 -22.70 -5.33
N THR A 18 20.41 -22.12 -4.19
CA THR A 18 19.38 -21.09 -4.10
C THR A 18 19.94 -19.85 -4.78
N SER A 19 19.75 -19.76 -6.10
CA SER A 19 19.95 -18.51 -6.83
C SER A 19 18.98 -17.48 -6.24
N LEU A 20 19.49 -16.54 -5.46
CA LEU A 20 18.80 -15.28 -5.23
C LEU A 20 18.67 -14.63 -6.60
N ALA A 21 17.49 -14.72 -7.20
CA ALA A 21 17.16 -13.90 -8.35
C ALA A 21 17.10 -12.45 -7.85
N TRP A 22 18.16 -11.68 -8.07
CA TRP A 22 18.11 -10.24 -7.93
C TRP A 22 17.19 -9.71 -9.02
N ALA A 23 16.19 -8.91 -8.65
CA ALA A 23 15.36 -8.22 -9.62
C ALA A 23 16.19 -7.05 -10.18
N ASP A 24 16.19 -6.89 -11.50
CA ASP A 24 16.91 -5.77 -12.12
C ASP A 24 16.20 -4.44 -11.80
N PRO A 25 16.94 -3.35 -11.56
CA PRO A 25 16.36 -2.02 -11.44
C PRO A 25 15.49 -1.65 -12.64
N VAL A 26 14.30 -1.14 -12.36
CA VAL A 26 13.30 -0.74 -13.37
C VAL A 26 12.96 0.75 -13.33
N ALA A 27 13.47 1.45 -12.33
CA ALA A 27 13.22 2.88 -12.18
C ALA A 27 14.33 3.55 -11.38
N GLN A 28 14.37 4.88 -11.44
CA GLN A 28 15.31 5.70 -10.69
C GLN A 28 14.61 6.91 -10.09
N VAL A 29 15.02 7.29 -8.89
CA VAL A 29 14.62 8.56 -8.27
C VAL A 29 15.36 9.72 -8.93
N VAL A 30 14.67 10.53 -9.73
CA VAL A 30 15.27 11.65 -10.47
C VAL A 30 15.05 13.00 -9.80
N LYS A 31 14.05 13.13 -8.91
CA LYS A 31 13.90 14.27 -7.98
C LYS A 31 13.36 13.80 -6.65
N LEU A 32 13.78 14.45 -5.56
CA LEU A 32 13.34 14.13 -4.21
C LEU A 32 13.28 15.41 -3.37
N SER A 33 12.19 15.59 -2.63
CA SER A 33 12.01 16.66 -1.65
C SER A 33 11.43 16.06 -0.38
N GLY A 34 12.01 16.37 0.77
CA GLY A 34 11.57 15.82 2.06
C GLY A 34 11.98 14.36 2.28
N ASN A 35 11.26 13.69 3.18
CA ASN A 35 11.50 12.31 3.60
C ASN A 35 10.54 11.36 2.89
N VAL A 36 11.11 10.37 2.21
CA VAL A 36 10.37 9.29 1.57
C VAL A 36 10.97 7.98 2.05
N GLU A 37 10.15 7.04 2.48
CA GLU A 37 10.59 5.70 2.85
C GLU A 37 10.33 4.76 1.67
N VAL A 38 11.24 3.82 1.46
CA VAL A 38 11.06 2.68 0.55
C VAL A 38 11.09 1.39 1.33
N THR A 39 10.13 0.52 1.07
CA THR A 39 10.02 -0.81 1.67
C THR A 39 10.02 -1.87 0.58
N ARG A 40 10.85 -2.91 0.74
CA ARG A 40 10.90 -4.08 -0.13
C ARG A 40 10.78 -5.35 0.72
N GLY A 41 9.68 -6.08 0.56
CA GLY A 41 9.36 -7.22 1.42
C GLY A 41 9.29 -6.80 2.89
N ALA A 42 10.20 -7.32 3.71
CA ALA A 42 10.29 -6.99 5.14
C ALA A 42 11.38 -5.97 5.48
N ALA A 43 12.07 -5.39 4.49
CA ALA A 43 13.13 -4.42 4.70
C ALA A 43 12.69 -3.02 4.28
N SER A 44 13.16 -1.98 4.98
CA SER A 44 12.93 -0.58 4.61
C SER A 44 14.20 0.27 4.71
N ALA A 45 14.18 1.39 4.01
CA ALA A 45 15.25 2.37 4.00
C ALA A 45 14.69 3.77 3.68
N PRO A 46 15.36 4.85 4.11
CA PRO A 46 15.11 6.17 3.55
C PRO A 46 15.46 6.18 2.05
N LEU A 47 14.56 6.70 1.23
CA LEU A 47 14.78 6.87 -0.19
C LEU A 47 15.73 8.04 -0.43
N VAL A 48 16.68 7.87 -1.36
CA VAL A 48 17.68 8.88 -1.69
C VAL A 48 17.65 9.26 -3.17
N LEU A 49 18.05 10.49 -3.49
CA LEU A 49 18.11 10.98 -4.86
C LEU A 49 19.09 10.16 -5.72
N GLY A 50 18.62 9.66 -6.85
CA GLY A 50 19.36 8.81 -7.78
C GLY A 50 19.27 7.33 -7.51
N ALA A 51 18.65 6.90 -6.40
CA ALA A 51 18.50 5.48 -6.07
C ALA A 51 17.79 4.71 -7.19
N ALA A 52 18.28 3.50 -7.44
CA ALA A 52 17.62 2.48 -8.24
C ALA A 52 16.44 1.89 -7.47
N LEU A 53 15.34 1.67 -8.18
CA LEU A 53 14.13 1.03 -7.67
C LEU A 53 13.85 -0.23 -8.48
N GLU A 54 13.32 -1.25 -7.80
CA GLU A 54 13.01 -2.56 -8.35
C GLU A 54 11.51 -2.87 -8.23
N PRO A 55 10.99 -3.84 -9.00
CA PRO A 55 9.67 -4.40 -8.74
C PRO A 55 9.56 -4.91 -7.29
N GLY A 56 8.44 -4.65 -6.65
CA GLY A 56 8.18 -4.93 -5.24
C GLY A 56 8.51 -3.77 -4.29
N ASP A 57 9.14 -2.69 -4.77
CA ASP A 57 9.36 -1.49 -3.96
C ASP A 57 8.05 -0.75 -3.70
N ARG A 58 7.86 -0.38 -2.44
CA ARG A 58 6.75 0.45 -1.96
C ARG A 58 7.30 1.76 -1.43
N LEU A 59 6.90 2.87 -2.04
CA LEU A 59 7.30 4.22 -1.66
C LEU A 59 6.21 4.86 -0.81
N LYS A 60 6.61 5.48 0.30
CA LYS A 60 5.74 6.23 1.19
C LYS A 60 6.28 7.64 1.41
N THR A 61 5.49 8.66 1.09
CA THR A 61 5.85 10.06 1.28
C THR A 61 5.19 10.63 2.54
N ASP A 62 5.96 11.39 3.33
CA ASP A 62 5.42 12.16 4.46
C ASP A 62 4.64 13.42 4.01
N ALA A 63 4.10 14.18 4.97
CA ALA A 63 3.25 15.35 4.73
C ALA A 63 3.86 16.48 3.88
N SER A 64 5.18 16.64 3.91
CA SER A 64 5.91 17.66 3.12
C SER A 64 6.90 17.04 2.13
N SER A 65 6.65 15.80 1.74
CA SER A 65 7.58 15.01 0.95
C SER A 65 7.02 14.65 -0.41
N ARG A 66 7.86 14.68 -1.43
CA ARG A 66 7.48 14.40 -2.82
C ARG A 66 8.63 13.77 -3.56
N VAL A 67 8.32 12.92 -4.53
CA VAL A 67 9.33 12.21 -5.31
C VAL A 67 8.96 12.14 -6.77
N ARG A 68 9.93 12.38 -7.65
CA ARG A 68 9.83 12.08 -9.08
C ARG A 68 10.67 10.84 -9.38
N VAL A 69 10.00 9.85 -9.94
CA VAL A 69 10.60 8.60 -10.39
C VAL A 69 10.52 8.55 -11.91
N GLN A 70 11.61 8.15 -12.56
CA GLN A 70 11.63 7.84 -13.98
C GLN A 70 11.77 6.33 -14.15
N LEU A 71 10.90 5.74 -14.96
CA LEU A 71 10.90 4.31 -15.28
C LEU A 71 11.82 4.03 -16.49
N ILE A 72 12.26 2.78 -16.65
CA ILE A 72 13.06 2.34 -17.80
C ILE A 72 12.39 2.54 -19.16
N ASP A 73 11.06 2.60 -19.20
CA ASP A 73 10.30 2.85 -20.44
C ASP A 73 10.24 4.34 -20.82
N GLY A 74 10.88 5.22 -20.03
CA GLY A 74 10.88 6.67 -20.20
C GLY A 74 9.69 7.40 -19.58
N SER A 75 8.78 6.69 -18.92
CA SER A 75 7.65 7.30 -18.21
C SER A 75 8.11 7.98 -16.91
N ILE A 76 7.38 9.02 -16.51
CA ILE A 76 7.67 9.83 -15.32
C ILE A 76 6.50 9.74 -14.36
N ILE A 77 6.79 9.49 -13.09
CA ILE A 77 5.82 9.42 -11.99
C ILE A 77 6.20 10.46 -10.95
N ASN A 78 5.31 11.42 -10.72
CA ASN A 78 5.41 12.37 -9.63
C ASN A 78 4.44 11.96 -8.52
N LEU A 79 4.97 11.58 -7.38
CA LEU A 79 4.21 11.21 -6.18
C LEU A 79 4.19 12.40 -5.22
N GLY A 80 2.97 12.80 -4.82
CA GLY A 80 2.72 13.91 -3.92
C GLY A 80 2.97 13.56 -2.45
N SER A 81 2.65 14.51 -1.57
CA SER A 81 2.67 14.30 -0.11
C SER A 81 1.67 13.24 0.34
N GLU A 82 1.93 12.62 1.50
CA GLU A 82 1.02 11.66 2.14
C GLU A 82 0.50 10.61 1.16
N SER A 83 1.41 10.02 0.39
CA SER A 83 1.09 9.13 -0.71
C SER A 83 1.83 7.82 -0.57
N GLU A 84 1.21 6.74 -1.05
CA GLU A 84 1.79 5.40 -1.00
C GLU A 84 1.63 4.71 -2.36
N LEU A 85 2.76 4.35 -2.96
CA LEU A 85 2.86 3.79 -4.31
C LEU A 85 3.69 2.50 -4.29
N SER A 86 3.16 1.42 -4.86
CA SER A 86 3.93 0.21 -5.14
C SER A 86 4.29 0.11 -6.61
N ILE A 87 5.51 -0.34 -6.89
CA ILE A 87 5.96 -0.75 -8.22
C ILE A 87 5.73 -2.25 -8.33
N GLU A 88 4.67 -2.67 -9.02
CA GLU A 88 4.29 -4.10 -9.07
C GLU A 88 5.08 -4.83 -10.16
N ASN A 89 5.08 -4.27 -11.37
CA ASN A 89 5.90 -4.77 -12.45
C ASN A 89 6.23 -3.68 -13.46
N VAL A 90 7.43 -3.76 -14.02
CA VAL A 90 7.89 -2.92 -15.12
C VAL A 90 8.75 -3.79 -16.02
N VAL A 91 8.25 -4.08 -17.21
CA VAL A 91 8.96 -4.86 -18.23
C VAL A 91 9.03 -3.99 -19.47
N SER A 92 10.24 -3.64 -19.91
CA SER A 92 10.50 -2.84 -21.10
C SER A 92 11.96 -2.99 -21.50
N ALA A 93 12.26 -2.88 -22.80
CA ALA A 93 13.62 -2.79 -23.31
C ALA A 93 14.07 -1.32 -23.50
N GLY A 94 13.26 -0.36 -23.07
CA GLY A 94 13.51 1.08 -23.17
C GLY A 94 12.34 1.87 -23.75
N PRO A 95 12.53 3.19 -23.96
CA PRO A 95 11.50 4.05 -24.54
C PRO A 95 11.05 3.60 -25.93
N GLY A 96 9.74 3.64 -26.17
CA GLY A 96 9.13 3.31 -27.47
C GLY A 96 9.02 1.81 -27.79
N THR A 97 9.48 0.91 -26.91
CA THR A 97 9.36 -0.54 -27.11
C THR A 97 8.01 -1.08 -26.62
N ASP A 98 7.75 -2.37 -26.88
CA ASP A 98 6.72 -3.11 -26.14
C ASP A 98 7.02 -3.04 -24.64
N ARG A 99 5.99 -2.83 -23.83
CA ARG A 99 6.13 -2.71 -22.38
C ARG A 99 4.91 -3.17 -21.60
N GLN A 100 5.15 -3.59 -20.36
CA GLN A 100 4.13 -3.87 -19.35
C GLN A 100 4.51 -3.15 -18.06
N VAL A 101 3.69 -2.18 -17.67
CA VAL A 101 3.85 -1.38 -16.46
C VAL A 101 2.59 -1.51 -15.62
N GLY A 102 2.76 -1.88 -14.35
CA GLY A 102 1.72 -1.95 -13.34
C GLY A 102 2.21 -1.28 -12.07
N LEU A 103 1.47 -0.26 -11.64
CA LEU A 103 1.71 0.47 -10.39
C LEU A 103 0.43 0.48 -9.55
N ASP A 104 0.58 0.42 -8.23
CA ASP A 104 -0.54 0.49 -7.30
C ASP A 104 -0.41 1.74 -6.42
N LEU A 105 -1.28 2.74 -6.66
CA LEU A 105 -1.42 3.92 -5.81
C LEU A 105 -2.48 3.63 -4.75
N TRP A 106 -2.03 3.40 -3.52
CA TRP A 106 -2.91 3.04 -2.40
C TRP A 106 -3.69 4.24 -1.89
N LEU A 107 -3.01 5.38 -1.75
CA LEU A 107 -3.58 6.64 -1.31
C LEU A 107 -2.69 7.81 -1.74
N GLY A 108 -3.26 9.02 -1.72
CA GLY A 108 -2.56 10.27 -1.96
C GLY A 108 -2.71 10.78 -3.39
N ALA A 109 -1.70 11.53 -3.86
CA ALA A 109 -1.73 12.23 -5.14
C ALA A 109 -0.61 11.74 -6.05
N LEU A 110 -0.95 11.47 -7.32
CA LEU A 110 0.01 11.05 -8.34
C LEU A 110 -0.25 11.79 -9.64
N ARG A 111 0.81 12.28 -10.28
CA ARG A 111 0.77 12.73 -11.67
C ARG A 111 1.76 11.90 -12.47
N ALA A 112 1.29 11.30 -13.55
CA ALA A 112 2.10 10.47 -14.42
C ALA A 112 2.12 11.02 -15.84
N PHE A 113 3.29 10.90 -16.47
CA PHE A 113 3.43 10.92 -17.91
C PHE A 113 3.85 9.52 -18.36
N ALA A 114 2.98 8.85 -19.12
CA ALA A 114 3.30 7.57 -19.74
C ALA A 114 3.91 7.82 -21.11
N ALA A 115 5.14 7.35 -21.30
CA ALA A 115 5.81 7.45 -22.58
C ALA A 115 4.99 6.80 -23.72
N PRO A 116 5.07 7.33 -24.95
CA PRO A 116 4.52 6.69 -26.13
C PRO A 116 4.99 5.24 -26.24
N ALA A 117 4.10 4.36 -26.69
CA ALA A 117 4.36 2.93 -26.72
C ALA A 117 3.61 2.26 -27.88
N THR A 118 4.00 1.03 -28.19
CA THR A 118 3.39 0.22 -29.25
C THR A 118 1.96 -0.21 -28.90
N SER A 119 1.23 -0.75 -29.89
CA SER A 119 -0.14 -1.25 -29.72
C SER A 119 -0.29 -2.39 -28.69
N LYS A 120 0.76 -3.18 -28.48
CA LYS A 120 0.79 -4.32 -27.55
C LYS A 120 1.08 -3.92 -26.10
N SER A 121 1.51 -2.69 -25.89
CA SER A 121 1.95 -2.20 -24.58
C SER A 121 0.78 -1.96 -23.61
N ARG A 122 1.02 -2.21 -22.33
CA ARG A 122 0.10 -1.94 -21.22
C ARG A 122 0.77 -1.05 -20.18
N PHE A 123 0.17 0.09 -19.87
CA PHE A 123 0.50 0.90 -18.70
C PHE A 123 -0.77 0.97 -17.85
N GLU A 124 -0.75 0.42 -16.64
CA GLU A 124 -1.85 0.55 -15.69
C GLU A 124 -1.39 1.15 -14.36
N ILE A 125 -2.18 2.09 -13.84
CA ILE A 125 -2.12 2.49 -12.43
C ILE A 125 -3.43 2.08 -11.79
N ARG A 126 -3.33 1.25 -10.75
CA ARG A 126 -4.47 0.78 -9.95
C ARG A 126 -4.55 1.57 -8.66
N THR A 127 -5.77 1.78 -8.22
CA THR A 127 -6.14 2.37 -6.94
C THR A 127 -7.19 1.46 -6.29
N PRO A 128 -7.57 1.69 -5.03
CA PRO A 128 -8.66 0.93 -4.43
C PRO A 128 -9.97 0.97 -5.23
N ARG A 129 -10.22 2.04 -6.00
CA ARG A 129 -11.51 2.22 -6.71
C ARG A 129 -11.41 2.16 -8.23
N ALA A 130 -10.27 2.52 -8.81
CA ALA A 130 -10.11 2.65 -10.25
C ALA A 130 -8.84 1.97 -10.78
N ILE A 131 -8.90 1.57 -12.04
CA ILE A 131 -7.73 1.22 -12.85
C ILE A 131 -7.70 2.17 -14.04
N THR A 132 -6.57 2.86 -14.21
CA THR A 132 -6.30 3.69 -15.38
C THR A 132 -5.44 2.93 -16.37
N ALA A 133 -5.72 3.05 -17.66
CA ALA A 133 -4.94 2.45 -18.74
C ALA A 133 -4.67 3.48 -19.83
N VAL A 134 -3.41 3.62 -20.23
CA VAL A 134 -2.98 4.76 -21.05
C VAL A 134 -1.94 4.40 -22.12
N ARG A 135 -1.75 5.34 -23.05
CA ARG A 135 -0.62 5.36 -23.98
C ARG A 135 -0.33 6.80 -24.40
N GLY A 136 0.87 7.31 -24.13
CA GLY A 136 1.25 8.67 -24.52
C GLY A 136 0.36 9.73 -23.89
N THR A 137 0.24 9.70 -22.56
CA THR A 137 -0.75 10.48 -21.80
C THR A 137 -0.09 11.10 -20.59
N GLU A 138 -0.45 12.34 -20.29
CA GLU A 138 -0.23 12.95 -18.98
C GLU A 138 -1.56 13.05 -18.23
N TRP A 139 -1.62 12.50 -17.02
CA TRP A 139 -2.82 12.50 -16.19
C TRP A 139 -2.44 12.50 -14.71
N GLY A 140 -3.40 12.81 -13.86
CA GLY A 140 -3.23 12.61 -12.43
C GLY A 140 -4.40 11.93 -11.78
N ILE A 141 -4.11 11.42 -10.58
CA ILE A 141 -4.98 10.62 -9.75
C ILE A 141 -4.90 11.17 -8.33
N LEU A 142 -6.06 11.44 -7.72
CA LEU A 142 -6.19 11.60 -6.28
C LEU A 142 -6.91 10.38 -5.75
N ALA A 143 -6.27 9.61 -4.88
CA ALA A 143 -6.80 8.35 -4.37
C ALA A 143 -6.92 8.38 -2.85
N ASN A 144 -8.02 7.82 -2.34
CA ASN A 144 -8.17 7.50 -0.93
C ASN A 144 -8.99 6.19 -0.80
N ALA A 145 -9.33 5.82 0.43
CA ALA A 145 -10.06 4.58 0.69
C ALA A 145 -11.47 4.54 0.06
N VAL A 146 -12.11 5.69 -0.17
CA VAL A 146 -13.52 5.76 -0.62
C VAL A 146 -13.68 6.10 -2.09
N GLN A 147 -12.75 6.87 -2.67
CA GLN A 147 -12.84 7.32 -4.05
C GLN A 147 -11.48 7.42 -4.76
N SER A 148 -11.53 7.49 -6.08
CA SER A 148 -10.38 7.81 -6.93
C SER A 148 -10.80 8.80 -8.00
N ASP A 149 -10.22 9.99 -7.95
CA ASP A 149 -10.45 11.05 -8.90
C ASP A 149 -9.38 11.01 -9.97
N VAL A 150 -9.77 10.90 -11.24
CA VAL A 150 -8.85 10.84 -12.38
C VAL A 150 -9.07 12.06 -13.25
N LEU A 151 -7.98 12.77 -13.60
CA LEU A 151 -7.99 13.94 -14.48
C LEU A 151 -6.96 13.80 -15.61
N VAL A 152 -7.37 14.05 -16.84
CA VAL A 152 -6.48 14.00 -18.01
C VAL A 152 -5.94 15.39 -18.35
N LEU A 153 -4.61 15.53 -18.36
CA LEU A 153 -3.91 16.77 -18.73
C LEU A 153 -3.58 16.81 -20.23
N SER A 154 -3.20 15.67 -20.79
CA SER A 154 -2.97 15.48 -22.23
C SER A 154 -3.18 14.01 -22.63
N GLY A 155 -3.49 13.75 -23.90
CA GLY A 155 -3.70 12.38 -24.40
C GLY A 155 -5.08 11.81 -24.05
N ARG A 156 -5.13 10.50 -23.80
CA ARG A 156 -6.37 9.77 -23.47
C ARG A 156 -6.15 8.77 -22.35
N VAL A 157 -7.15 8.58 -21.50
CA VAL A 157 -7.12 7.62 -20.40
C VAL A 157 -8.34 6.73 -20.45
N GLY A 158 -8.14 5.42 -20.53
CA GLY A 158 -9.18 4.45 -20.19
C GLY A 158 -9.29 4.34 -18.68
N VAL A 159 -10.47 4.52 -18.10
CA VAL A 159 -10.72 4.38 -16.67
C VAL A 159 -11.75 3.27 -16.48
N ARG A 160 -11.45 2.29 -15.63
CA ARG A 160 -12.41 1.27 -15.21
C ARG A 160 -12.47 1.16 -13.69
N LYS A 161 -13.60 0.67 -13.16
CA LYS A 161 -13.69 0.33 -11.73
C LYS A 161 -12.73 -0.82 -11.40
N ASN A 162 -12.12 -0.80 -10.22
CA ASN A 162 -11.33 -1.91 -9.71
C ASN A 162 -12.25 -2.91 -8.99
N GLU A 163 -12.88 -3.82 -9.74
CA GLU A 163 -13.78 -4.86 -9.21
C GLU A 163 -13.67 -6.14 -10.05
N VAL A 164 -13.93 -7.29 -9.42
CA VAL A 164 -13.79 -8.64 -10.02
C VAL A 164 -14.77 -8.89 -11.19
N SER A 165 -15.92 -8.19 -11.22
CA SER A 165 -17.03 -8.53 -12.15
C SER A 165 -17.61 -7.35 -12.96
N GLY A 166 -17.02 -6.15 -12.93
CA GLY A 166 -17.65 -4.93 -13.47
C GLY A 166 -17.03 -4.37 -14.76
N VAL A 167 -17.84 -4.23 -15.81
CA VAL A 167 -17.50 -3.64 -17.14
C VAL A 167 -17.69 -2.12 -17.18
N SER A 168 -17.58 -1.44 -16.03
CA SER A 168 -17.73 0.03 -16.02
C SER A 168 -16.42 0.66 -16.46
N ALA A 169 -16.28 0.88 -17.76
CA ALA A 169 -15.14 1.52 -18.38
C ALA A 169 -15.56 2.77 -19.15
N THR A 170 -14.73 3.81 -19.10
CA THR A 170 -14.89 5.02 -19.91
C THR A 170 -13.54 5.47 -20.48
N THR A 171 -13.56 6.34 -21.48
CA THR A 171 -12.36 6.99 -22.01
C THR A 171 -12.46 8.50 -21.80
N LEU A 172 -11.47 9.06 -21.12
CA LEU A 172 -11.32 10.49 -20.89
C LEU A 172 -10.33 11.10 -21.87
N THR A 173 -10.55 12.37 -22.19
CA THR A 173 -9.66 13.21 -23.00
C THR A 173 -9.31 14.48 -22.22
N ARG A 174 -8.43 15.32 -22.78
CA ARG A 174 -7.88 16.52 -22.13
C ARG A 174 -8.93 17.36 -21.39
N THR A 175 -8.62 17.72 -20.15
CA THR A 175 -9.45 18.48 -19.18
C THR A 175 -10.70 17.77 -18.65
N LEU A 176 -10.98 16.55 -19.10
CA LEU A 176 -12.04 15.73 -18.52
C LEU A 176 -11.50 14.95 -17.33
N GLY A 177 -12.34 14.81 -16.32
CA GLY A 177 -12.11 13.97 -15.18
C GLY A 177 -13.34 13.15 -14.79
N VAL A 178 -13.11 12.15 -13.96
CA VAL A 178 -14.15 11.29 -13.41
C VAL A 178 -13.78 10.90 -11.98
N THR A 179 -14.78 10.85 -11.12
CA THR A 179 -14.66 10.29 -9.77
C THR A 179 -15.17 8.86 -9.80
N VAL A 180 -14.38 7.93 -9.27
CA VAL A 180 -14.74 6.51 -9.16
C VAL A 180 -14.93 6.17 -7.69
N THR A 181 -16.08 5.58 -7.36
CA THR A 181 -16.46 5.16 -6.00
C THR A 181 -16.83 3.68 -5.97
N ASP A 182 -17.25 3.17 -4.81
CA ASP A 182 -17.86 1.84 -4.68
C ASP A 182 -19.15 1.69 -5.50
N GLN A 183 -19.89 2.78 -5.71
CA GLN A 183 -21.11 2.82 -6.54
C GLN A 183 -20.80 2.77 -8.04
N GLY A 184 -19.54 2.97 -8.45
CA GLY A 184 -19.10 2.90 -9.85
C GLY A 184 -18.46 4.18 -10.35
N LEU A 185 -18.47 4.36 -11.67
CA LEU A 185 -17.98 5.57 -12.33
C LEU A 185 -19.01 6.69 -12.19
N GLY A 186 -18.59 7.82 -11.63
CA GLY A 186 -19.38 9.04 -11.60
C GLY A 186 -19.55 9.69 -12.98
N GLN A 187 -20.21 10.85 -13.00
CA GLN A 187 -20.36 11.62 -14.23
C GLN A 187 -19.02 12.17 -14.70
N ILE A 188 -18.77 12.08 -16.00
CA ILE A 188 -17.60 12.71 -16.62
C ILE A 188 -17.83 14.21 -16.63
N THR A 189 -16.91 14.95 -16.02
CA THR A 189 -17.03 16.40 -15.92
C THR A 189 -15.72 17.06 -16.34
N ARG A 190 -15.82 18.31 -16.79
CA ARG A 190 -14.65 19.14 -17.02
C ARG A 190 -14.21 19.72 -15.68
N TRP A 191 -12.97 19.47 -15.29
CA TRP A 191 -12.42 20.07 -14.10
C TRP A 191 -12.09 21.54 -14.37
N ASN A 192 -12.38 22.39 -13.38
CA ASN A 192 -12.08 23.82 -13.47
C ASN A 192 -10.57 24.08 -13.27
N GLU A 193 -10.14 25.30 -13.59
CA GLU A 193 -8.73 25.69 -13.51
C GLU A 193 -8.13 25.52 -12.11
N ALA A 194 -8.90 25.84 -11.06
CA ALA A 194 -8.45 25.70 -9.67
C ALA A 194 -8.21 24.23 -9.29
N GLN A 195 -9.08 23.32 -9.72
CA GLN A 195 -8.92 21.88 -9.49
C GLN A 195 -7.69 21.32 -10.21
N VAL A 196 -7.48 21.74 -11.47
CA VAL A 196 -6.28 21.35 -12.24
C VAL A 196 -5.03 21.89 -11.56
N ALA A 197 -5.03 23.17 -11.17
CA ALA A 197 -3.90 23.80 -10.48
C ALA A 197 -3.58 23.13 -9.14
N ALA A 198 -4.61 22.73 -8.38
CA ALA A 198 -4.43 22.00 -7.12
C ALA A 198 -3.75 20.64 -7.32
N LEU A 199 -4.14 19.86 -8.33
CA LEU A 199 -3.47 18.59 -8.67
C LEU A 199 -2.02 18.83 -9.09
N MET A 200 -1.77 19.82 -9.94
CA MET A 200 -0.42 20.18 -10.38
C MET A 200 0.44 20.58 -9.17
N ALA A 201 -0.09 21.45 -8.31
CA ALA A 201 0.56 21.91 -7.10
C ALA A 201 0.72 20.80 -6.05
N ALA A 202 -0.11 19.76 -6.02
CA ALA A 202 0.03 18.61 -5.13
C ALA A 202 1.12 17.62 -5.60
N THR A 203 1.45 17.63 -6.89
CA THR A 203 2.34 16.65 -7.52
C THR A 203 3.61 17.26 -8.10
N GLU A 204 3.81 18.58 -8.01
CA GLU A 204 5.08 19.20 -8.40
C GLU A 204 6.18 18.83 -7.41
N VAL A 205 7.35 18.42 -7.89
CA VAL A 205 8.46 17.97 -7.03
C VAL A 205 9.57 19.05 -7.04
N PRO A 206 9.75 19.79 -5.93
CA PRO A 206 10.81 20.79 -5.81
C PRO A 206 12.21 20.19 -5.88
N GLY A 207 13.21 21.06 -6.05
CA GLY A 207 14.63 20.67 -5.96
C GLY A 207 15.28 20.33 -7.30
N PRO A 208 16.57 19.93 -7.26
CA PRO A 208 17.35 19.60 -8.44
C PRO A 208 16.85 18.31 -9.11
N GLU A 209 17.09 18.22 -10.41
CA GLU A 209 16.79 17.03 -11.21
C GLU A 209 18.08 16.32 -11.62
N ARG A 210 18.12 15.02 -11.36
CA ARG A 210 19.21 14.13 -11.77
C ARG A 210 18.84 13.47 -13.08
N GLY A 211 19.79 13.35 -14.00
CA GLY A 211 19.59 12.56 -15.21
C GLY A 211 19.33 11.09 -14.88
N PHE A 212 18.53 10.44 -15.72
CA PHE A 212 18.26 9.02 -15.63
C PHE A 212 19.44 8.20 -16.16
N ASP A 213 20.03 7.37 -15.31
CA ASP A 213 21.08 6.42 -15.63
C ASP A 213 21.08 5.29 -14.59
N LEU A 214 20.55 4.13 -14.97
CA LEU A 214 20.55 2.94 -14.11
C LEU A 214 21.91 2.28 -13.97
N GLY A 215 22.83 2.51 -14.91
CA GLY A 215 24.18 1.94 -14.84
C GLY A 215 25.01 2.53 -13.70
N THR A 216 24.64 3.73 -13.23
CA THR A 216 25.31 4.43 -12.12
C THR A 216 24.38 4.68 -10.93
N ALA A 217 23.13 4.20 -10.99
CA ALA A 217 22.16 4.35 -9.92
C ALA A 217 22.58 3.49 -8.70
N PRO A 218 22.78 4.08 -7.52
CA PRO A 218 23.07 3.31 -6.33
C PRO A 218 21.89 2.41 -5.96
N ALA A 219 22.19 1.17 -5.57
CA ALA A 219 21.22 0.28 -4.94
C ALA A 219 20.79 0.83 -3.57
N LEU A 220 19.59 0.46 -3.15
CA LEU A 220 19.08 0.81 -1.83
C LEU A 220 19.76 -0.02 -0.73
N ASP A 221 20.20 0.65 0.34
CA ASP A 221 20.69 -0.01 1.56
C ASP A 221 19.51 -0.43 2.44
N LEU A 222 18.84 -1.51 2.05
CA LEU A 222 17.63 -2.01 2.68
C LEU A 222 17.96 -2.72 4.00
N ALA A 223 17.54 -2.14 5.12
CA ALA A 223 17.66 -2.75 6.44
C ALA A 223 16.37 -3.53 6.78
N PRO A 224 16.44 -4.71 7.41
CA PRO A 224 15.24 -5.40 7.90
C PRO A 224 14.43 -4.46 8.79
N ALA A 225 13.12 -4.35 8.54
CA ALA A 225 12.23 -3.60 9.40
C ALA A 225 12.38 -4.14 10.83
N ALA A 226 12.67 -3.24 11.77
CA ALA A 226 12.74 -3.60 13.17
C ALA A 226 11.44 -4.32 13.54
N LYS A 227 11.54 -5.52 14.13
CA LYS A 227 10.37 -6.26 14.62
C LYS A 227 9.50 -5.29 15.44
N PRO A 228 8.15 -5.30 15.29
CA PRO A 228 7.30 -4.51 16.16
C PRO A 228 7.73 -4.80 17.60
N VAL A 229 8.18 -3.77 18.31
CA VAL A 229 8.41 -3.86 19.75
C VAL A 229 7.04 -4.22 20.30
N ALA A 230 6.88 -5.48 20.73
CA ALA A 230 5.68 -5.92 21.42
C ALA A 230 5.47 -4.92 22.56
N PRO A 231 4.25 -4.40 22.79
CA PRO A 231 4.02 -3.50 23.90
C PRO A 231 4.56 -4.16 25.15
N ASP A 232 5.53 -3.50 25.81
CA ASP A 232 6.07 -3.92 27.08
C ASP A 232 4.87 -4.12 28.01
N ASN A 233 4.50 -5.38 28.21
CA ASN A 233 3.54 -5.73 29.22
C ASN A 233 4.31 -5.65 30.54
N GLU A 234 4.58 -4.42 30.99
CA GLU A 234 4.98 -4.13 32.36
C GLU A 234 3.81 -4.52 33.26
N GLN A 235 3.69 -5.83 33.51
CA GLN A 235 3.05 -6.36 34.69
C GLN A 235 3.96 -6.02 35.87
N GLY A 236 3.94 -4.74 36.24
CA GLY A 236 4.31 -4.30 37.57
C GLY A 236 3.39 -4.99 38.56
N LYS A 237 3.84 -6.13 39.12
CA LYS A 237 3.32 -6.66 40.37
C LYS A 237 3.51 -5.59 41.44
N SER A 238 2.56 -4.67 41.58
CA SER A 238 2.41 -3.86 42.78
C SER A 238 2.03 -4.83 43.91
N LYS A 239 3.01 -5.17 44.75
CA LYS A 239 2.75 -5.68 46.11
C LYS A 239 1.65 -4.82 46.74
N PRO A 240 0.62 -5.40 47.38
CA PRO A 240 -0.30 -4.59 48.16
C PRO A 240 0.51 -3.89 49.25
N GLY A 241 0.55 -2.56 49.17
CA GLY A 241 1.17 -1.72 50.18
C GLY A 241 0.53 -2.00 51.53
N LYS A 242 1.35 -2.15 52.57
CA LYS A 242 0.88 -1.98 53.94
C LYS A 242 0.34 -0.55 54.03
N GLN A 243 -0.97 -0.40 54.17
CA GLN A 243 -1.59 0.86 54.55
C GLN A 243 -1.02 1.23 55.94
N ASN A 244 -0.14 2.23 55.99
CA ASN A 244 0.18 2.91 57.23
C ASN A 244 -1.04 3.77 57.57
N CYS A 245 -1.73 3.45 58.66
CA CYS A 245 -2.70 4.36 59.26
C CYS A 245 -1.91 5.45 60.01
N PRO A 246 -2.05 6.74 59.66
CA PRO A 246 -1.72 7.80 60.59
C PRO A 246 -2.92 7.97 61.52
N ASP A 247 -2.65 8.04 62.82
CA ASP A 247 -3.55 8.45 63.90
C ASP A 247 -4.43 7.36 64.58
N PRO A 248 -4.26 7.10 65.89
CA PRO A 248 -4.99 6.04 66.61
C PRO A 248 -6.44 6.36 67.02
N ASP A 249 -6.97 7.57 66.80
CA ASP A 249 -8.24 7.98 67.45
C ASP A 249 -9.49 8.05 66.54
N THR A 250 -9.44 7.51 65.33
CA THR A 250 -10.64 7.48 64.46
C THR A 250 -11.22 6.07 64.31
N PHE A 251 -12.27 5.78 65.09
CA PHE A 251 -13.11 4.58 64.97
C PHE A 251 -13.90 4.56 63.65
N SER A 252 -13.28 4.14 62.53
CA SER A 252 -14.02 3.77 61.32
C SER A 252 -13.24 2.89 60.34
N CYS A 253 -12.78 1.73 60.81
CA CYS A 253 -12.44 0.60 59.93
C CYS A 253 -13.32 -0.60 60.30
N LYS A 254 -14.58 -0.61 59.80
CA LYS A 254 -15.36 -1.84 59.76
C LYS A 254 -14.71 -2.79 58.74
N ARG A 255 -13.96 -3.77 59.24
CA ARG A 255 -13.68 -5.01 58.50
C ARG A 255 -15.04 -5.64 58.16
N ARG A 256 -15.35 -5.81 56.88
CA ARG A 256 -16.45 -6.68 56.46
C ARG A 256 -15.88 -8.09 56.33
N ASP A 257 -15.98 -8.83 57.42
CA ASP A 257 -15.70 -10.26 57.45
C ASP A 257 -16.75 -11.04 56.64
N ARG A 258 -16.27 -12.15 56.11
CA ARG A 258 -16.90 -13.08 55.18
C ARG A 258 -17.78 -14.08 55.95
N ASP A 259 -19.09 -14.03 55.75
CA ASP A 259 -20.06 -15.11 56.07
C ASP A 259 -20.98 -15.25 54.84
N ARG A 260 -20.98 -16.36 54.08
CA ARG A 260 -21.53 -17.71 54.32
C ARG A 260 -23.06 -17.75 54.29
N GLY A 261 -23.58 -18.30 53.19
CA GLY A 261 -24.84 -19.05 53.14
C GLY A 261 -26.06 -18.30 52.64
N GLN A 262 -26.63 -18.76 51.52
CA GLN A 262 -28.01 -19.26 51.37
C GLN A 262 -28.49 -19.08 49.92
N THR A 263 -28.46 -20.17 49.16
CA THR A 263 -29.25 -20.36 47.95
C THR A 263 -30.68 -20.68 48.38
N HIS A 264 -31.61 -19.78 48.09
CA HIS A 264 -33.04 -20.07 48.16
C HIS A 264 -33.57 -20.29 46.73
N GLU A 265 -34.13 -21.48 46.53
CA GLU A 265 -35.12 -21.81 45.51
C GLU A 265 -36.18 -20.72 45.38
N HIS A 266 -36.57 -20.44 44.14
CA HIS A 266 -37.96 -20.16 43.80
C HIS A 266 -38.23 -20.60 42.36
N ASP A 267 -39.07 -21.62 42.27
CA ASP A 267 -39.83 -22.01 41.09
C ASP A 267 -40.55 -20.79 40.46
N ASN A 268 -40.63 -20.76 39.14
CA ASN A 268 -41.93 -20.54 38.53
C ASN A 268 -41.99 -21.06 37.10
N ASP A 269 -42.82 -22.08 36.92
CA ASP A 269 -43.51 -22.40 35.68
C ASP A 269 -44.27 -21.17 35.16
N ASN A 270 -44.30 -21.00 33.84
CA ASN A 270 -45.57 -21.08 33.13
C ASN A 270 -45.41 -21.06 31.60
N ASN A 271 -45.91 -22.15 31.06
CA ASN A 271 -46.26 -22.43 29.68
C ASN A 271 -47.41 -21.51 29.22
N HIS A 272 -47.45 -21.12 27.94
CA HIS A 272 -48.71 -21.00 27.18
C HIS A 272 -48.45 -20.97 25.66
N GLU A 273 -48.82 -22.07 25.03
CA GLU A 273 -49.23 -22.19 23.63
C GLU A 273 -50.49 -21.35 23.34
N HIS A 274 -50.62 -20.82 22.12
CA HIS A 274 -51.77 -21.11 21.25
C HIS A 274 -51.62 -20.53 19.82
N ASP A 275 -51.59 -21.46 18.87
CA ASP A 275 -52.32 -21.54 17.59
C ASP A 275 -52.76 -20.31 16.77
N SER A 276 -52.30 -20.34 15.51
CA SER A 276 -53.05 -20.65 14.28
C SER A 276 -54.29 -19.84 13.82
N ASN A 277 -54.32 -19.68 12.48
CA ASN A 277 -55.46 -19.40 11.58
C ASN A 277 -55.76 -17.90 11.32
N GLY A 278 -55.99 -17.38 10.11
CA GLY A 278 -56.07 -17.91 8.75
C GLY A 278 -56.64 -16.82 7.81
N GLY A 279 -56.35 -16.92 6.50
CA GLY A 279 -57.28 -16.61 5.40
C GLY A 279 -57.67 -15.16 5.03
N ASN A 280 -57.40 -14.86 3.74
CA ASN A 280 -58.26 -14.21 2.74
C ASN A 280 -58.24 -12.68 2.57
N THR A 281 -57.67 -12.20 1.46
CA THR A 281 -58.35 -11.67 0.23
C THR A 281 -57.32 -11.43 -0.86
#